data_AF-A0A2I7SLH3-F1
#
_entry.id   AF-A0A2I7SLH3-F1
#
_cell.length_a   1.000
_cell.length_b   1.000
_cell.length_c   1.000
_cell.angle_alpha   90.00
_cell.angle_beta   90.00
_cell.angle_gamma   90.00
#
_symmetry.space_group_name_H-M   'P 1'
#
loop_
_entity.id
_entity.type
_entity.pdbx_description
1 polymer ?
#
loop_
_entity_poly.entity_id
_entity_poly.type
_entity_poly.pdbx_seq_one_letter_code
_entity_poly.pdbx_strand_id
1 'polypeptide(L)'
;MSKKVIKMSDHIRQSNEAKVGYSELMEGFIGPFAKEFPEHHDSEDVINFSIRAWNLANLKDILHGEVFENLLELSVQDREEKGLMTKMIEHKRSKFLEYDNFIIDFELNESKNSEIKLTMVTQDKESYVSDFFNMSEDDLEDEFFEREFDEDFEENFINRNAIVLSPKQPFYDWLNEVFPEDEFSEENNIDGAYIYLIDNNIENALELKKWLRKKFDKFFTRTLEDWLSNKKEWPQKRNFKMFNAWFHVSWSTSVFDLEESPVLKHDDFDF
;
A
#
# COMPACT_ATOMS: atom_id res chain seq x y z
N MET A 1 -27.73 -5.45 -8.81
CA MET A 1 -28.62 -4.74 -7.86
C MET A 1 -28.31 -3.26 -8.00
N SER A 2 -29.34 -2.41 -8.10
CA SER A 2 -29.18 -0.97 -8.35
C SER A 2 -28.53 -0.30 -7.14
N LYS A 3 -27.32 0.25 -7.32
CA LYS A 3 -26.68 1.15 -6.34
C LYS A 3 -27.55 2.40 -6.26
N LYS A 4 -28.06 2.70 -5.05
CA LYS A 4 -28.80 3.93 -4.76
C LYS A 4 -27.80 5.08 -4.76
N VAL A 5 -27.89 5.95 -5.77
CA VAL A 5 -27.32 7.30 -5.70
C VAL A 5 -28.10 8.04 -4.62
N ILE A 6 -27.46 8.33 -3.48
CA ILE A 6 -28.05 9.19 -2.45
C ILE A 6 -28.05 10.60 -3.02
N LYS A 7 -29.21 11.07 -3.47
CA LYS A 7 -29.41 12.46 -3.88
C LYS A 7 -29.41 13.33 -2.61
N MET A 8 -28.32 14.05 -2.37
CA MET A 8 -28.32 15.20 -1.47
C MET A 8 -28.94 16.40 -2.19
N SER A 9 -30.27 16.51 -2.14
CA SER A 9 -30.99 17.80 -2.18
C SER A 9 -32.48 17.54 -1.95
N ASP A 10 -33.03 18.10 -0.86
CA ASP A 10 -34.21 18.97 -0.89
C ASP A 10 -34.71 19.27 0.54
N HIS A 11 -34.42 20.50 0.99
CA HIS A 11 -35.10 21.28 2.04
C HIS A 11 -35.08 20.76 3.51
N ILE A 12 -34.51 21.57 4.42
CA ILE A 12 -35.26 22.33 5.45
C ILE A 12 -34.33 23.28 6.23
N ARG A 13 -34.89 24.46 6.52
CA ARG A 13 -34.32 25.62 7.20
C ARG A 13 -34.17 25.45 8.72
N GLN A 14 -33.08 26.06 9.21
CA GLN A 14 -32.90 26.90 10.41
C GLN A 14 -32.80 26.28 11.82
N SER A 15 -31.58 26.33 12.38
CA SER A 15 -31.22 27.19 13.52
C SER A 15 -29.69 27.31 13.56
N ASN A 16 -29.07 28.43 13.18
CA ASN A 16 -28.92 29.64 13.99
C ASN A 16 -28.76 30.86 13.08
N GLU A 17 -29.44 31.96 13.40
CA GLU A 17 -29.14 33.23 12.75
C GLU A 17 -27.74 33.74 13.17
N ALA A 18 -26.98 34.18 12.17
CA ALA A 18 -25.72 34.94 12.21
C ALA A 18 -24.36 34.19 12.26
N LYS A 19 -24.16 33.21 11.37
CA LYS A 19 -22.95 32.94 10.55
C LYS A 19 -23.22 31.62 9.82
N VAL A 20 -23.09 31.56 8.50
CA VAL A 20 -23.23 30.29 7.77
C VAL A 20 -22.23 29.30 8.37
N GLY A 21 -22.71 28.12 8.80
CA GLY A 21 -21.86 27.10 9.41
C GLY A 21 -20.99 26.42 8.35
N TYR A 22 -19.77 26.04 8.70
CA TYR A 22 -18.84 25.42 7.75
C TYR A 22 -19.37 24.13 7.11
N SER A 23 -20.32 23.43 7.73
CA SER A 23 -21.03 22.31 7.08
C SER A 23 -21.81 22.74 5.83
N GLU A 24 -22.56 23.84 5.90
CA GLU A 24 -23.34 24.34 4.76
C GLU A 24 -22.41 24.94 3.69
N LEU A 25 -21.30 25.56 4.11
CA LEU A 25 -20.25 26.01 3.19
C LEU A 25 -19.62 24.83 2.44
N MET A 26 -19.32 23.74 3.14
CA MET A 26 -18.72 22.55 2.55
C MET A 26 -19.67 21.89 1.53
N GLU A 27 -20.95 21.75 1.84
CA GLU A 27 -21.96 21.27 0.88
C GLU A 27 -22.02 22.15 -0.38
N GLY A 28 -22.06 23.48 -0.20
CA GLY A 28 -22.05 24.44 -1.30
C GLY A 28 -20.75 24.43 -2.11
N PHE A 29 -19.62 24.13 -1.47
CA PHE A 29 -18.30 24.02 -2.07
C PHE A 29 -18.15 22.76 -2.93
N ILE A 30 -18.67 21.63 -2.44
CA ILE A 30 -18.62 20.32 -3.12
C ILE A 30 -19.60 20.25 -4.28
N GLY A 31 -20.81 20.82 -4.12
CA GLY A 31 -21.94 20.65 -5.05
C GLY A 31 -21.60 20.82 -6.54
N PRO A 32 -20.83 21.84 -6.97
CA PRO A 32 -20.44 22.04 -8.37
C PRO A 32 -19.62 20.89 -8.97
N PHE A 33 -18.93 20.12 -8.13
CA PHE A 33 -17.97 19.08 -8.53
C PHE A 33 -18.46 17.66 -8.29
N ALA A 34 -19.70 17.48 -7.80
CA ALA A 34 -20.23 16.17 -7.38
C ALA A 34 -20.19 15.04 -8.45
N LYS A 35 -19.96 15.36 -9.72
CA LYS A 35 -19.82 14.40 -10.82
C LYS A 35 -18.39 14.25 -11.36
N GLU A 36 -17.46 15.01 -10.81
CA GLU A 36 -16.05 15.02 -11.21
C GLU A 36 -15.17 14.18 -10.28
N PHE A 37 -15.67 13.82 -9.09
CA PHE A 37 -14.98 12.89 -8.19
C PHE A 37 -14.88 11.48 -8.80
N PRO A 38 -13.78 10.74 -8.53
CA PRO A 38 -13.63 9.37 -8.99
C PRO A 38 -14.78 8.46 -8.54
N GLU A 39 -15.17 7.48 -9.36
CA GLU A 39 -16.32 6.61 -9.07
C GLU A 39 -16.13 5.72 -7.82
N HIS A 40 -14.89 5.52 -7.39
CA HIS A 40 -14.56 4.71 -6.21
C HIS A 40 -14.65 5.50 -4.90
N HIS A 41 -14.62 6.84 -4.94
CA HIS A 41 -14.73 7.66 -3.73
C HIS A 41 -16.10 7.50 -3.09
N ASP A 42 -16.11 7.20 -1.80
CA ASP A 42 -17.30 7.23 -0.98
C ASP A 42 -17.56 8.65 -0.43
N SER A 43 -18.46 8.77 0.55
CA SER A 43 -18.80 10.10 1.12
C SER A 43 -17.68 10.68 1.97
N GLU A 44 -16.91 9.85 2.69
CA GLU A 44 -15.80 10.29 3.52
C GLU A 44 -14.63 10.73 2.64
N ASP A 45 -14.31 9.97 1.58
CA ASP A 45 -13.28 10.34 0.60
C ASP A 45 -13.57 11.70 -0.05
N VAL A 46 -14.83 11.92 -0.47
CA VAL A 46 -15.26 13.21 -1.03
C VAL A 46 -15.09 14.34 -0.01
N ILE A 47 -15.45 14.13 1.25
CA ILE A 47 -15.33 15.15 2.29
C ILE A 47 -13.85 15.45 2.57
N ASN A 48 -13.01 14.44 2.77
CA ASN A 48 -11.58 14.58 3.02
C ASN A 48 -10.86 15.31 1.88
N PHE A 49 -11.10 14.89 0.64
CA PHE A 49 -10.58 15.57 -0.55
C PHE A 49 -10.97 17.05 -0.58
N SER A 50 -12.22 17.35 -0.22
CA SER A 50 -12.75 18.70 -0.23
C SER A 50 -12.19 19.57 0.91
N ILE A 51 -11.93 18.98 2.07
CA ILE A 51 -11.22 19.63 3.18
C ILE A 51 -9.81 20.00 2.75
N ARG A 52 -9.06 19.08 2.13
CA ARG A 52 -7.71 19.36 1.58
C ARG A 52 -7.76 20.53 0.60
N ALA A 53 -8.67 20.50 -0.37
CA ALA A 53 -8.84 21.59 -1.33
C ALA A 53 -9.16 22.93 -0.66
N TRP A 54 -10.00 22.92 0.37
CA TRP A 54 -10.37 24.12 1.13
C TRP A 54 -9.17 24.72 1.87
N ASN A 55 -8.40 23.88 2.58
CA ASN A 55 -7.24 24.28 3.38
C ASN A 55 -6.08 24.74 2.48
N LEU A 56 -5.79 24.03 1.39
CA LEU A 56 -4.82 24.46 0.37
C LEU A 56 -5.19 25.82 -0.20
N ALA A 57 -6.47 26.09 -0.46
CA ALA A 57 -6.90 27.40 -0.93
C ALA A 57 -6.63 28.52 0.08
N ASN A 58 -6.71 28.26 1.38
CA ASN A 58 -6.30 29.22 2.42
C ASN A 58 -4.77 29.37 2.51
N LEU A 59 -4.03 28.26 2.40
CA LEU A 59 -2.56 28.27 2.41
C LEU A 59 -1.97 28.96 1.20
N LYS A 60 -2.65 28.98 0.05
CA LYS A 60 -2.18 29.64 -1.18
C LYS A 60 -1.96 31.16 -1.01
N ASP A 61 -2.59 31.78 -0.02
CA ASP A 61 -2.39 33.19 0.29
C ASP A 61 -1.16 33.42 1.21
N ILE A 62 -0.57 32.34 1.75
CA ILE A 62 0.55 32.36 2.70
C ILE A 62 1.82 31.76 2.05
N LEU A 63 1.65 30.61 1.38
CA LEU A 63 2.68 29.88 0.67
C LEU A 63 2.69 30.31 -0.80
N HIS A 64 3.88 30.53 -1.35
CA HIS A 64 4.05 31.06 -2.70
C HIS A 64 5.09 30.27 -3.50
N GLY A 65 4.90 30.24 -4.82
CA GLY A 65 5.84 29.61 -5.75
C GLY A 65 6.01 28.11 -5.46
N GLU A 66 7.25 27.64 -5.54
CA GLU A 66 7.59 26.21 -5.40
C GLU A 66 7.10 25.59 -4.09
N VAL A 67 7.03 26.35 -3.00
CA VAL A 67 6.56 25.81 -1.71
C VAL A 67 5.11 25.37 -1.78
N PHE A 68 4.25 26.17 -2.42
CA PHE A 68 2.84 25.81 -2.59
C PHE A 68 2.67 24.69 -3.61
N GLU A 69 3.44 24.72 -4.71
CA GLU A 69 3.36 23.68 -5.74
C GLU A 69 3.78 22.31 -5.18
N ASN A 70 4.84 22.25 -4.36
CA ASN A 70 5.24 21.01 -3.69
C ASN A 70 4.13 20.50 -2.76
N LEU A 71 3.52 21.38 -1.96
CA LEU A 71 2.43 20.99 -1.08
C LEU A 71 1.21 20.48 -1.86
N LEU A 72 0.85 21.14 -2.97
CA LEU A 72 -0.20 20.69 -3.87
C LEU A 72 0.11 19.31 -4.46
N GLU A 73 1.36 19.07 -4.84
CA GLU A 73 1.81 17.77 -5.34
C GLU A 73 1.73 16.66 -4.30
N LEU A 74 1.98 16.97 -3.03
CA LEU A 74 1.82 16.03 -1.92
C LEU A 74 0.35 15.70 -1.61
N SER A 75 -0.59 16.55 -2.02
CA SER A 75 -2.00 16.49 -1.61
C SER A 75 -2.92 15.68 -2.53
N VAL A 76 -2.37 15.10 -3.61
CA VAL A 76 -3.13 14.37 -4.66
C VAL A 76 -2.33 13.18 -5.15
N GLN A 77 -2.99 12.06 -5.45
CA GLN A 77 -2.31 10.82 -5.82
C GLN A 77 -2.09 10.71 -7.34
N ASP A 78 -3.07 11.15 -8.15
CA ASP A 78 -3.01 11.02 -9.60
C ASP A 78 -3.25 12.32 -10.39
N ARG A 79 -3.12 12.23 -11.72
CA ARG A 79 -3.27 13.38 -12.63
C ARG A 79 -4.72 13.89 -12.68
N GLU A 80 -5.72 13.01 -12.64
CA GLU A 80 -7.13 13.39 -12.71
C GLU A 80 -7.53 14.12 -11.43
N GLU A 81 -7.12 13.62 -10.27
CA GLU A 81 -7.25 14.26 -8.97
C GLU A 81 -6.56 15.63 -8.92
N LYS A 82 -5.31 15.73 -9.41
CA LYS A 82 -4.60 17.02 -9.47
C LYS A 82 -5.40 18.06 -10.26
N GLY A 83 -6.07 17.64 -11.34
CA GLY A 83 -6.95 18.48 -12.13
C GLY A 83 -8.16 18.97 -11.35
N LEU A 84 -8.85 18.08 -10.63
CA LEU A 84 -10.00 18.42 -9.80
C LEU A 84 -9.62 19.31 -8.61
N MET A 85 -8.56 18.94 -7.88
CA MET A 85 -8.01 19.68 -6.74
C MET A 85 -7.74 21.14 -7.11
N THR A 86 -7.07 21.36 -8.24
CA THR A 86 -6.78 22.72 -8.75
C THR A 86 -8.05 23.52 -9.01
N LYS A 87 -9.09 22.91 -9.61
CA LYS A 87 -10.38 23.59 -9.84
C LYS A 87 -11.08 23.94 -8.54
N MET A 88 -11.07 23.03 -7.57
CA MET A 88 -11.69 23.24 -6.26
C MET A 88 -10.97 24.35 -5.48
N ILE A 89 -9.64 24.39 -5.51
CA ILE A 89 -8.84 25.46 -4.90
C ILE A 89 -9.25 26.84 -5.47
N GLU A 90 -9.30 26.98 -6.80
CA GLU A 90 -9.69 28.25 -7.43
C GLU A 90 -11.18 28.58 -7.20
N HIS A 91 -12.04 27.55 -7.11
CA HIS A 91 -13.44 27.74 -6.75
C HIS A 91 -13.59 28.31 -5.35
N LYS A 92 -12.87 27.76 -4.36
CA LYS A 92 -12.82 28.29 -2.99
C LYS A 92 -12.41 29.77 -3.02
N ARG A 93 -11.27 30.07 -3.65
CA ARG A 93 -10.73 31.45 -3.70
C ARG A 93 -11.64 32.44 -4.41
N SER A 94 -12.48 31.98 -5.35
CA SER A 94 -13.40 32.85 -6.08
C SER A 94 -14.77 33.04 -5.41
N LYS A 95 -15.28 32.05 -4.67
CA LYS A 95 -16.64 32.06 -4.11
C LYS A 95 -16.72 32.12 -2.59
N PHE A 96 -15.67 31.71 -1.90
CA PHE A 96 -15.62 31.52 -0.45
C PHE A 96 -14.43 32.27 0.19
N LEU A 97 -13.94 33.33 -0.46
CA LEU A 97 -12.75 34.07 -0.04
C LEU A 97 -12.84 34.65 1.38
N GLU A 98 -14.05 34.97 1.84
CA GLU A 98 -14.27 35.53 3.19
C GLU A 98 -14.16 34.50 4.32
N TYR A 99 -14.07 33.21 4.01
CA TYR A 99 -14.04 32.11 4.98
C TYR A 99 -12.64 31.51 5.06
N ASP A 100 -11.83 32.04 5.98
CA ASP A 100 -10.40 31.75 6.08
C ASP A 100 -10.01 30.80 7.22
N ASN A 101 -10.97 30.33 8.04
CA ASN A 101 -10.70 29.23 8.96
C ASN A 101 -10.38 27.95 8.18
N PHE A 102 -9.54 27.15 8.80
CA PHE A 102 -9.15 25.81 8.38
C PHE A 102 -10.12 24.80 8.96
N ILE A 103 -10.28 23.70 8.25
CA ILE A 103 -11.11 22.58 8.67
C ILE A 103 -10.15 21.46 9.06
N ILE A 104 -10.21 21.04 10.32
CA ILE A 104 -9.25 20.08 10.89
C ILE A 104 -9.85 18.70 11.11
N ASP A 105 -11.18 18.60 11.15
CA ASP A 105 -11.88 17.33 11.34
C ASP A 105 -13.34 17.47 10.88
N PHE A 106 -14.05 16.36 10.74
CA PHE A 106 -15.48 16.32 10.52
C PHE A 106 -16.13 15.15 11.26
N GLU A 107 -17.40 15.33 11.62
CA GLU A 107 -18.20 14.27 12.23
C GLU A 107 -19.44 13.99 11.38
N LEU A 108 -19.68 12.71 11.08
CA LEU A 108 -20.93 12.22 10.51
C LEU A 108 -21.79 11.61 11.63
N ASN A 109 -22.75 12.39 12.10
CA ASN A 109 -23.62 11.97 13.21
C ASN A 109 -25.00 11.55 12.69
N GLU A 110 -25.50 10.38 13.12
CA GLU A 110 -26.88 9.98 12.83
C GLU A 110 -27.86 10.83 13.66
N SER A 111 -28.71 11.58 12.97
CA SER A 111 -29.78 12.34 13.62
C SER A 111 -30.89 11.41 14.12
N LYS A 112 -31.76 11.92 14.98
CA LYS A 112 -32.93 11.18 15.53
C LYS A 112 -33.87 10.61 14.45
N ASN A 113 -33.76 11.06 13.20
CA ASN A 113 -34.58 10.62 12.07
C ASN A 113 -33.82 9.69 11.10
N SER A 114 -32.64 9.18 11.46
CA SER A 114 -31.74 8.42 10.57
C SER A 114 -31.21 9.22 9.37
N GLU A 115 -31.24 10.55 9.45
CA GLU A 115 -30.50 11.42 8.52
C GLU A 115 -29.08 11.61 9.04
N ILE A 116 -28.07 11.41 8.20
CA ILE A 116 -26.66 11.69 8.52
C ILE A 116 -26.46 13.20 8.49
N LYS A 117 -25.91 13.76 9.57
CA LYS A 117 -25.59 15.17 9.69
C LYS A 117 -24.08 15.38 9.71
N LEU A 118 -23.56 16.11 8.72
CA LEU A 118 -22.17 16.55 8.64
C LEU A 118 -21.92 17.74 9.59
N THR A 119 -20.91 17.62 10.45
CA THR A 119 -20.43 18.69 11.31
C THR A 119 -18.95 18.93 11.03
N MET A 120 -18.58 20.16 10.65
CA MET A 120 -17.17 20.51 10.46
C MET A 120 -16.55 21.02 11.76
N VAL A 121 -15.36 20.53 12.08
CA VAL A 121 -14.50 21.07 13.14
C VAL A 121 -13.50 22.02 12.48
N THR A 122 -13.43 23.24 13.00
CA THR A 122 -12.62 24.30 12.38
C THR A 122 -11.64 24.90 13.36
N GLN A 123 -10.50 25.33 12.85
CA GLN A 123 -9.48 26.09 13.55
C GLN A 123 -9.31 27.46 12.89
N ASP A 124 -9.10 28.51 13.69
CA ASP A 124 -8.85 29.83 13.16
C ASP A 124 -7.50 29.89 12.41
N LYS A 125 -7.40 30.82 11.47
CA LYS A 125 -6.25 30.96 10.57
C LYS A 125 -4.92 31.13 11.30
N GLU A 126 -4.85 31.97 12.33
CA GLU A 126 -3.59 32.25 13.00
C GLU A 126 -3.09 31.02 13.76
N SER A 127 -3.99 30.34 14.47
CA SER A 127 -3.66 29.11 15.20
C SER A 127 -3.22 27.99 14.26
N TYR A 128 -3.98 27.73 13.19
CA TYR A 128 -3.65 26.66 12.25
C TYR A 128 -2.30 26.90 11.56
N VAL A 129 -2.05 28.13 11.10
CA VAL A 129 -0.79 28.47 10.44
C VAL A 129 0.40 28.34 11.38
N SER A 130 0.22 28.73 12.65
CA SER A 130 1.24 28.49 13.68
C SER A 130 1.54 27.00 13.82
N ASP A 131 0.52 26.14 13.89
CA ASP A 131 0.71 24.69 14.03
C ASP A 131 1.38 24.10 12.78
N PHE A 132 0.91 24.48 11.59
CA PHE A 132 1.47 24.08 10.30
C PHE A 132 2.99 24.31 10.19
N PHE A 133 3.49 25.49 10.59
CA PHE A 133 4.93 25.78 10.56
C PHE A 133 5.74 25.06 11.65
N ASN A 134 5.07 24.47 12.64
CA ASN A 134 5.70 23.68 13.69
C ASN A 134 5.53 22.16 13.48
N MET A 135 4.84 21.74 12.43
CA MET A 135 4.69 20.32 12.08
C MET A 135 6.02 19.71 11.65
N SER A 136 6.22 18.44 12.02
CA SER A 136 7.31 17.65 11.46
C SER A 136 7.02 17.26 10.01
N GLU A 137 8.04 16.76 9.31
CA GLU A 137 7.86 16.24 7.95
C GLU A 137 6.86 15.06 7.95
N ASP A 138 6.95 14.18 8.96
CA ASP A 138 6.01 13.07 9.15
C ASP A 138 4.57 13.54 9.39
N ASP A 139 4.36 14.62 10.16
CA ASP A 139 3.02 15.18 10.41
C ASP A 139 2.43 15.83 9.16
N LEU A 140 3.26 16.45 8.31
CA LEU A 140 2.84 17.03 7.03
C LEU A 140 2.44 15.93 6.04
N GLU A 141 3.16 14.81 6.04
CA GLU A 141 2.75 13.63 5.29
C GLU A 141 1.39 13.14 5.80
N ASP A 142 1.20 12.91 7.10
CA ASP A 142 -0.10 12.41 7.59
C ASP A 142 -1.28 13.40 7.36
N GLU A 143 -1.04 14.71 7.34
CA GLU A 143 -2.09 15.72 7.10
C GLU A 143 -2.50 15.84 5.62
N PHE A 144 -1.55 15.69 4.70
CA PHE A 144 -1.80 15.92 3.26
C PHE A 144 -1.76 14.64 2.41
N PHE A 145 -1.19 13.55 2.93
CA PHE A 145 -1.20 12.23 2.35
C PHE A 145 -2.35 11.43 2.96
N GLU A 146 -3.37 11.13 2.15
CA GLU A 146 -4.19 9.96 2.44
C GLU A 146 -3.25 8.77 2.31
N ARG A 147 -2.67 8.33 3.44
CA ARG A 147 -2.19 6.95 3.54
C ARG A 147 -3.43 6.11 3.33
N GLU A 148 -3.61 5.61 2.11
CA GLU A 148 -4.32 4.34 1.95
C GLU A 148 -3.65 3.40 2.94
N PHE A 149 -4.32 3.17 4.06
CA PHE A 149 -3.86 2.27 5.08
C PHE A 149 -3.95 0.86 4.47
N ASP A 150 -2.91 0.45 3.74
CA ASP A 150 -2.53 -0.94 3.45
C ASP A 150 -3.67 -1.89 2.96
N GLU A 151 -4.80 -1.41 2.45
CA GLU A 151 -5.81 -2.30 1.83
C GLU A 151 -5.19 -3.01 0.62
N ASP A 152 -4.38 -2.29 -0.15
CA ASP A 152 -3.55 -2.82 -1.24
C ASP A 152 -2.60 -3.94 -0.77
N PHE A 153 -2.04 -3.84 0.44
CA PHE A 153 -1.09 -4.84 0.91
C PHE A 153 -1.79 -6.16 1.26
N GLU A 154 -3.03 -6.12 1.79
CA GLU A 154 -3.82 -7.33 2.00
C GLU A 154 -4.31 -7.95 0.68
N GLU A 155 -4.69 -7.14 -0.31
CA GLU A 155 -5.14 -7.63 -1.64
C GLU A 155 -4.04 -8.40 -2.39
N ASN A 156 -2.77 -8.05 -2.15
CA ASN A 156 -1.62 -8.69 -2.76
C ASN A 156 -1.27 -10.07 -2.18
N PHE A 157 -1.99 -10.56 -1.15
CA PHE A 157 -1.71 -11.87 -0.56
C PHE A 157 -1.99 -13.03 -1.53
N ILE A 158 -0.98 -13.86 -1.80
CA ILE A 158 -1.15 -15.07 -2.61
C ILE A 158 -1.39 -16.30 -1.75
N ASN A 159 -2.23 -17.22 -2.25
CA ASN A 159 -2.59 -18.46 -1.57
C ASN A 159 -1.49 -19.54 -1.63
N ARG A 160 -0.24 -19.17 -1.33
CA ARG A 160 0.93 -20.05 -1.30
C ARG A 160 1.78 -19.75 -0.09
N ASN A 161 2.35 -20.80 0.48
CA ASN A 161 3.49 -20.64 1.38
C ASN A 161 4.78 -20.57 0.54
N ALA A 162 5.82 -19.90 1.03
CA ALA A 162 7.14 -19.92 0.41
C ALA A 162 8.11 -20.74 1.27
N ILE A 163 8.96 -21.53 0.63
CA ILE A 163 10.18 -22.04 1.26
C ILE A 163 11.41 -21.48 0.56
N VAL A 164 12.39 -21.09 1.36
CA VAL A 164 13.71 -20.69 0.88
C VAL A 164 14.67 -21.80 1.25
N LEU A 165 15.33 -22.38 0.25
CA LEU A 165 16.33 -23.43 0.39
C LEU A 165 17.71 -22.80 0.20
N SER A 166 18.40 -22.54 1.30
CA SER A 166 19.75 -21.95 1.28
C SER A 166 20.80 -23.05 1.48
N PRO A 167 21.84 -23.13 0.62
CA PRO A 167 22.95 -24.03 0.83
C PRO A 167 23.69 -23.73 2.14
N LYS A 168 24.30 -24.77 2.71
CA LYS A 168 25.23 -24.68 3.85
C LYS A 168 26.61 -25.12 3.39
N GLN A 169 27.61 -24.91 4.25
CA GLN A 169 29.01 -25.30 4.01
C GLN A 169 29.21 -26.66 3.32
N PRO A 170 28.54 -27.77 3.71
CA PRO A 170 28.76 -29.06 3.06
C PRO A 170 28.42 -29.10 1.55
N PHE A 171 27.52 -28.23 1.08
CA PHE A 171 27.22 -28.10 -0.34
C PHE A 171 28.35 -27.37 -1.07
N TYR A 172 28.86 -26.28 -0.50
CA TYR A 172 30.00 -25.53 -1.05
C TYR A 172 31.29 -26.37 -1.04
N ASP A 173 31.53 -27.14 0.02
CA ASP A 173 32.66 -28.08 0.08
C ASP A 173 32.62 -29.08 -1.08
N TRP A 174 31.41 -29.58 -1.42
CA TRP A 174 31.22 -30.47 -2.55
C TRP A 174 31.43 -29.76 -3.89
N LEU A 175 30.95 -28.52 -4.06
CA LEU A 175 31.22 -27.74 -5.27
C LEU A 175 32.73 -27.52 -5.48
N ASN A 176 33.45 -27.14 -4.43
CA ASN A 176 34.90 -26.94 -4.47
C ASN A 176 35.67 -28.25 -4.74
N GLU A 177 35.12 -29.41 -4.37
CA GLU A 177 35.71 -30.72 -4.71
C GLU A 177 35.55 -31.04 -6.22
N VAL A 178 34.38 -30.72 -6.79
CA VAL A 178 34.08 -31.00 -8.20
C VAL A 178 34.71 -29.97 -9.14
N PHE A 179 34.82 -28.72 -8.69
CA PHE A 179 35.33 -27.58 -9.45
C PHE A 179 36.50 -26.92 -8.70
N PRO A 180 37.68 -27.58 -8.65
CA PRO A 180 38.80 -27.13 -7.80
C PRO A 180 39.48 -25.83 -8.27
N GLU A 181 39.17 -25.37 -9.47
CA GLU A 181 39.69 -24.11 -10.03
C GLU A 181 38.83 -22.89 -9.66
N ASP A 182 37.65 -23.13 -9.10
CA ASP A 182 36.70 -22.11 -8.64
C ASP A 182 36.67 -22.08 -7.10
N GLU A 183 36.23 -20.96 -6.51
CA GLU A 183 36.06 -20.82 -5.07
C GLU A 183 34.60 -20.51 -4.74
N PHE A 184 33.91 -21.47 -4.12
CA PHE A 184 32.53 -21.33 -3.68
C PHE A 184 32.45 -21.22 -2.15
N SER A 185 31.72 -20.23 -1.69
CA SER A 185 31.41 -19.98 -0.29
C SER A 185 30.04 -19.31 -0.14
N GLU A 186 29.54 -19.23 1.08
CA GLU A 186 28.32 -18.49 1.38
C GLU A 186 28.45 -16.99 1.04
N GLU A 187 29.65 -16.42 1.21
CA GLU A 187 29.89 -14.98 1.01
C GLU A 187 29.98 -14.59 -0.47
N ASN A 188 30.43 -15.49 -1.34
CA ASN A 188 30.68 -15.19 -2.76
C ASN A 188 29.61 -15.74 -3.72
N ASN A 189 28.64 -16.50 -3.22
CA ASN A 189 27.60 -17.12 -4.02
C ASN A 189 26.20 -16.64 -3.59
N ILE A 190 25.94 -15.36 -3.88
CA ILE A 190 24.73 -14.61 -3.47
C ILE A 190 23.45 -15.18 -4.13
N ASP A 191 23.57 -15.80 -5.31
CA ASP A 191 22.45 -16.38 -6.06
C ASP A 191 22.08 -17.81 -5.63
N GLY A 192 22.68 -18.33 -4.55
CA GLY A 192 22.59 -19.76 -4.20
C GLY A 192 21.25 -20.22 -3.60
N ALA A 193 20.33 -19.33 -3.26
CA ALA A 193 19.09 -19.69 -2.58
C ALA A 193 17.94 -19.96 -3.57
N TYR A 194 17.25 -21.09 -3.37
CA TYR A 194 16.09 -21.45 -4.19
C TYR A 194 14.80 -21.12 -3.45
N ILE A 195 13.90 -20.40 -4.12
CA ILE A 195 12.57 -20.11 -3.59
C ILE A 195 11.55 -21.02 -4.28
N TYR A 196 10.72 -21.69 -3.48
CA TYR A 196 9.62 -22.50 -3.97
C TYR A 196 8.32 -22.08 -3.32
N LEU A 197 7.32 -21.74 -4.15
CA LEU A 197 5.95 -21.59 -3.70
C LEU A 197 5.30 -22.97 -3.54
N ILE A 198 4.76 -23.23 -2.36
CA ILE A 198 4.20 -24.51 -1.94
C ILE A 198 2.76 -24.33 -1.49
N ASP A 199 2.10 -25.47 -1.25
CA ASP A 199 0.72 -25.54 -0.78
C ASP A 199 0.52 -24.74 0.52
N ASN A 200 -0.48 -23.86 0.54
CA ASN A 200 -0.83 -23.04 1.70
C ASN A 200 -1.56 -23.84 2.80
N ASN A 201 -2.00 -25.08 2.52
CA ASN A 201 -2.58 -25.98 3.52
C ASN A 201 -1.54 -26.59 4.48
N ILE A 202 -0.26 -26.25 4.34
CA ILE A 202 0.78 -26.64 5.30
C ILE A 202 0.76 -25.60 6.41
N GLU A 203 0.19 -25.94 7.57
CA GLU A 203 -0.15 -24.94 8.60
C GLU A 203 0.90 -24.86 9.71
N ASN A 204 1.82 -25.84 9.79
CA ASN A 204 2.80 -25.90 10.87
C ASN A 204 4.10 -26.61 10.46
N ALA A 205 5.14 -26.40 11.28
CA ALA A 205 6.46 -26.96 11.07
C ALA A 205 6.51 -28.50 11.01
N LEU A 206 5.60 -29.20 11.70
CA LEU A 206 5.55 -30.66 11.67
C LEU A 206 5.02 -31.18 10.32
N GLU A 207 3.98 -30.55 9.79
CA GLU A 207 3.46 -30.83 8.44
C GLU A 207 4.47 -30.50 7.37
N LEU A 208 5.12 -29.33 7.45
CA LEU A 208 6.19 -28.94 6.55
C LEU A 208 7.30 -30.00 6.54
N LYS A 209 7.75 -30.44 7.72
CA LYS A 209 8.78 -31.48 7.85
C LYS A 209 8.32 -32.81 7.24
N LYS A 210 7.06 -33.22 7.43
CA LYS A 210 6.50 -34.44 6.80
C LYS A 210 6.45 -34.32 5.28
N TRP A 211 6.05 -33.16 4.77
CA TRP A 211 5.99 -32.86 3.34
C TRP A 211 7.39 -32.85 2.71
N LEU A 212 8.35 -32.17 3.34
CA LEU A 212 9.76 -32.14 2.92
C LEU A 212 10.37 -33.54 2.90
N ARG A 213 10.10 -34.38 3.90
CA ARG A 213 10.59 -35.78 3.90
C ARG A 213 10.15 -36.59 2.68
N LYS A 214 9.04 -36.24 2.05
CA LYS A 214 8.56 -36.90 0.83
C LYS A 214 9.16 -36.31 -0.45
N LYS A 215 9.64 -35.05 -0.40
CA LYS A 215 10.06 -34.29 -1.58
C LYS A 215 11.54 -33.87 -1.59
N PHE A 216 12.28 -34.09 -0.50
CA PHE A 216 13.64 -33.56 -0.33
C PHE A 216 14.58 -33.93 -1.47
N ASP A 217 14.49 -35.16 -1.99
CA ASP A 217 15.38 -35.62 -3.06
C ASP A 217 15.12 -34.87 -4.37
N LYS A 218 13.87 -34.43 -4.63
CA LYS A 218 13.56 -33.59 -5.79
C LYS A 218 14.24 -32.23 -5.70
N PHE A 219 14.19 -31.58 -4.54
CA PHE A 219 14.88 -30.31 -4.32
C PHE A 219 16.40 -30.48 -4.39
N PHE A 220 16.93 -31.50 -3.71
CA PHE A 220 18.36 -31.79 -3.72
C PHE A 220 18.86 -32.06 -5.15
N THR A 221 18.16 -32.91 -5.91
CA THR A 221 18.52 -33.21 -7.31
C THR A 221 18.42 -31.98 -8.19
N ARG A 222 17.38 -31.15 -8.05
CA ARG A 222 17.29 -29.92 -8.84
C ARG A 222 18.49 -29.00 -8.59
N THR A 223 18.82 -28.76 -7.33
CA THR A 223 19.98 -27.93 -6.98
C THR A 223 21.27 -28.53 -7.53
N LEU A 224 21.51 -29.84 -7.43
CA LEU A 224 22.72 -30.47 -8.00
C LEU A 224 22.79 -30.35 -9.53
N GLU A 225 21.64 -30.44 -10.21
CA GLU A 225 21.54 -30.40 -11.67
C GLU A 225 21.84 -29.03 -12.26
N ASP A 226 21.58 -27.95 -11.52
CA ASP A 226 21.94 -26.59 -11.94
C ASP A 226 23.47 -26.37 -11.96
N TRP A 227 24.24 -27.18 -11.22
CA TRP A 227 25.70 -27.07 -11.15
C TRP A 227 26.44 -28.14 -11.97
N LEU A 228 25.96 -29.39 -11.94
CA LEU A 228 26.66 -30.49 -12.60
C LEU A 228 25.68 -31.47 -13.23
N SER A 229 25.71 -31.59 -14.56
CA SER A 229 24.83 -32.53 -15.28
C SER A 229 25.21 -34.01 -15.08
N ASN A 230 26.47 -34.31 -14.74
CA ASN A 230 26.94 -35.69 -14.55
C ASN A 230 26.47 -36.28 -13.21
N LYS A 231 25.33 -36.99 -13.25
CA LYS A 231 24.69 -37.61 -12.07
C LYS A 231 25.54 -38.66 -11.35
N LYS A 232 26.62 -39.17 -11.98
CA LYS A 232 27.54 -40.12 -11.33
C LYS A 232 28.45 -39.46 -10.30
N GLU A 233 28.71 -38.16 -10.47
CA GLU A 233 29.57 -37.36 -9.59
C GLU A 233 28.79 -36.70 -8.44
N TRP A 234 27.46 -36.81 -8.47
CA TRP A 234 26.62 -36.38 -7.36
C TRP A 234 26.81 -37.26 -6.13
N PRO A 235 26.49 -36.74 -4.93
CA PRO A 235 26.39 -37.57 -3.74
C PRO A 235 25.40 -38.72 -3.95
N GLN A 236 25.84 -39.97 -3.83
CA GLN A 236 25.03 -41.15 -4.22
C GLN A 236 24.06 -41.65 -3.13
N LYS A 237 24.34 -41.38 -1.84
CA LYS A 237 23.53 -41.85 -0.70
C LYS A 237 22.67 -40.74 -0.07
N ARG A 238 22.09 -39.89 -0.91
CA ARG A 238 21.22 -38.78 -0.47
C ARG A 238 20.07 -39.32 0.35
N ASN A 239 19.89 -38.73 1.52
CA ASN A 239 18.80 -39.03 2.42
C ASN A 239 18.42 -37.74 3.14
N PHE A 240 17.29 -37.76 3.86
CA PHE A 240 16.78 -36.56 4.50
C PHE A 240 17.74 -35.98 5.55
N LYS A 241 18.56 -36.81 6.20
CA LYS A 241 19.58 -36.32 7.15
C LYS A 241 20.65 -35.51 6.42
N MET A 242 21.14 -36.02 5.29
CA MET A 242 22.10 -35.32 4.44
C MET A 242 21.52 -34.00 3.92
N PHE A 243 20.27 -34.02 3.43
CA PHE A 243 19.58 -32.82 3.00
C PHE A 243 19.54 -31.72 4.07
N ASN A 244 19.18 -32.05 5.32
CA ASN A 244 19.17 -31.05 6.41
C ASN A 244 20.57 -30.57 6.82
N ALA A 245 21.60 -31.39 6.59
CA ALA A 245 22.99 -30.97 6.83
C ALA A 245 23.49 -30.02 5.73
N TRP A 246 23.01 -30.20 4.51
CA TRP A 246 23.45 -29.46 3.33
C TRP A 246 22.64 -28.20 3.07
N PHE A 247 21.42 -28.13 3.56
CA PHE A 247 20.54 -26.99 3.32
C PHE A 247 19.88 -26.48 4.60
N HIS A 248 19.68 -25.17 4.66
CA HIS A 248 18.73 -24.51 5.54
C HIS A 248 17.40 -24.35 4.80
N VAL A 249 16.28 -24.58 5.50
CA VAL A 249 14.94 -24.34 4.93
C VAL A 249 14.23 -23.32 5.78
N SER A 250 14.04 -22.12 5.24
CA SER A 250 13.16 -21.11 5.80
C SER A 250 11.75 -21.29 5.24
N TRP A 251 10.74 -20.92 6.02
CA TRP A 251 9.33 -21.04 5.63
C TRP A 251 8.59 -19.75 5.95
N SER A 252 7.87 -19.22 4.98
CA SER A 252 6.94 -18.11 5.14
C SER A 252 5.53 -18.55 4.74
N THR A 253 4.54 -18.13 5.54
CA THR A 253 3.11 -18.23 5.21
C THR A 253 2.54 -16.94 4.64
N SER A 254 3.31 -15.86 4.71
CA SER A 254 2.92 -14.53 4.26
C SER A 254 3.71 -14.24 2.99
N VAL A 255 3.05 -14.38 1.84
CA VAL A 255 3.63 -14.14 0.52
C VAL A 255 2.71 -13.17 -0.19
N PHE A 256 3.27 -12.04 -0.61
CA PHE A 256 2.55 -10.97 -1.29
C PHE A 256 3.14 -10.79 -2.69
N ASP A 257 2.28 -10.74 -3.69
CA ASP A 257 2.64 -10.46 -5.07
C ASP A 257 2.37 -8.99 -5.35
N LEU A 258 3.45 -8.22 -5.54
CA LEU A 258 3.36 -6.76 -5.69
C LEU A 258 3.23 -6.33 -7.14
N GLU A 259 3.12 -7.28 -8.07
CA GLU A 259 3.00 -7.01 -9.50
C GLU A 259 1.53 -7.11 -9.95
N GLU A 260 1.09 -6.16 -10.77
CA GLU A 260 -0.26 -6.19 -11.35
C GLU A 260 -0.48 -7.34 -12.33
N SER A 261 0.61 -7.82 -12.95
CA SER A 261 0.54 -8.86 -13.99
C SER A 261 0.43 -10.26 -13.36
N PRO A 262 -0.44 -11.16 -13.88
CA PRO A 262 -0.60 -12.48 -13.29
C PRO A 262 0.68 -13.34 -13.33
N VAL A 263 0.97 -14.07 -12.26
CA VAL A 263 2.04 -15.08 -12.24
C VAL A 263 1.77 -16.20 -13.26
N LEU A 264 2.64 -16.32 -14.26
CA LEU A 264 2.60 -17.38 -15.27
C LEU A 264 3.60 -18.49 -14.96
N LYS A 265 3.21 -19.74 -15.22
CA LYS A 265 4.15 -20.88 -15.21
C LYS A 265 4.66 -21.08 -16.62
N HIS A 266 5.97 -20.93 -16.82
CA HIS A 266 6.61 -21.26 -18.09
C HIS A 266 6.83 -22.77 -18.19
N ASP A 267 6.52 -23.33 -19.36
CA ASP A 267 6.76 -24.75 -19.67
C ASP A 267 8.21 -25.02 -20.08
N ASP A 268 8.96 -23.99 -20.48
CA ASP A 268 10.35 -24.07 -20.95
C ASP A 268 11.26 -23.10 -20.17
N PHE A 269 12.38 -23.63 -19.65
CA PHE A 269 13.50 -22.85 -19.09
C PHE A 269 14.52 -22.60 -20.20
N ASP A 270 14.21 -21.72 -21.15
CA ASP A 270 15.25 -21.16 -22.03
C ASP A 270 15.88 -19.96 -21.30
N PHE A 271 16.99 -20.21 -20.61
CA PHE A 271 17.93 -19.16 -20.17
C PHE A 271 18.88 -18.80 -21.31
#